data_AF-A0A829YND4-F1
#
_entry.id   AF-A0A829YND4-F1
#
_cell.length_a   1.000
_cell.length_b   1.000
_cell.length_c   1.000
_cell.angle_alpha   90.00
_cell.angle_beta   90.00
_cell.angle_gamma   90.00
#
_symmetry.space_group_name_H-M   'P 1'
#
loop_
_entity.id
_entity.type
_entity.pdbx_description
1 polymer ?
#
loop_
_entity_poly.entity_id
_entity_poly.type
_entity_poly.pdbx_seq_one_letter_code
_entity_poly.pdbx_strand_id
1 'polypeptide(L)'
;MPAAEYNNSGGSGGMDIRKAFEIIRNSILRMAGKDPVSPTPSLESLARRLSTPLVPPAEPADVPKFLEPRMRPAVILRRSGLPVRGNHPARSFFGGLPRLPPELSWPVIDVHEGTASPMFIAQIDLAEAPLPPDTPMPRSGTLFIFYDASNDAPNDDEAVVLYHPCAGNEFPERPPTHSVQFWLDGGWQWLEPSDDPPRGIGFKYPIEFVAFTSYCDYVGAENYNPLDPIETPDARELLLNELEEKLAHERVEPWPGYFHEAVKAAGSQWLFVWGVILHSARGVYHEIDTIYDFKLRNQPPEVLAELARLKEIAASWVQRAREHAISEPCDLQTQKEYDQVWKSLEAAAQALQRKKFYLDIRKYPASATHLVCNLCATESEDALARIPESFRKCLEAEARWDFQKDPRRLTRPRAIHQMLGYGESVQSGPLEHDSDVLLFQMKGDVGLEWFQNIGCVLQLWITPEALAKREFGKVRMGLECD
;
A
#
# COMPACT_ATOMS: atom_id res chain seq x y z
N MET A 1 -25.56 -48.56 36.48
CA MET A 1 -24.56 -48.25 37.53
C MET A 1 -23.30 -47.73 36.84
N PRO A 2 -22.68 -46.64 37.30
CA PRO A 2 -23.23 -45.28 37.46
C PRO A 2 -22.46 -44.30 36.54
N ALA A 3 -23.09 -43.33 35.85
CA ALA A 3 -23.56 -42.03 36.36
C ALA A 3 -22.52 -41.31 37.25
N ALA A 4 -21.77 -40.37 36.67
CA ALA A 4 -21.00 -39.39 37.42
C ALA A 4 -21.48 -37.99 37.04
N GLU A 5 -22.09 -37.35 38.04
CA GLU A 5 -22.61 -35.99 38.08
C GLU A 5 -21.47 -34.97 37.90
N TYR A 6 -21.66 -33.99 37.02
CA TYR A 6 -20.85 -32.78 37.04
C TYR A 6 -21.64 -31.70 37.77
N ASN A 7 -21.30 -31.53 39.06
CA ASN A 7 -21.75 -30.44 39.88
C ASN A 7 -21.14 -29.12 39.41
N ASN A 8 -22.03 -28.17 39.16
CA ASN A 8 -21.75 -26.77 38.89
C ASN A 8 -21.56 -26.07 40.25
N SER A 9 -20.34 -25.72 40.62
CA SER A 9 -20.07 -24.80 41.72
C SER A 9 -19.22 -23.64 41.22
N GLY A 10 -19.84 -22.46 41.17
CA GLY A 10 -19.16 -21.21 40.88
C GLY A 10 -18.06 -20.93 41.91
N GLY A 11 -16.89 -20.58 41.39
CA GLY A 11 -15.76 -20.07 42.16
C GLY A 11 -14.91 -19.23 41.22
N SER A 12 -14.82 -17.93 41.49
CA SER A 12 -13.91 -16.99 40.83
C SER A 12 -12.47 -17.39 41.13
N GLY A 13 -11.91 -18.28 40.32
CA GLY A 13 -10.51 -18.69 40.40
C GLY A 13 -9.63 -17.70 39.65
N GLY A 14 -9.15 -16.66 40.34
CA GLY A 14 -8.01 -15.89 39.86
C GLY A 14 -6.83 -16.85 39.66
N MET A 15 -6.38 -16.97 38.41
CA MET A 15 -5.21 -17.79 38.09
C MET A 15 -4.01 -17.20 38.85
N ASP A 16 -3.46 -17.97 39.79
CA ASP A 16 -2.25 -17.57 40.51
C ASP A 16 -1.14 -17.32 39.48
N ILE A 17 -0.69 -16.06 39.41
CA ILE A 17 0.35 -15.58 38.50
C ILE A 17 1.59 -16.46 38.61
N ARG A 18 1.89 -17.03 39.79
CA ARG A 18 3.02 -17.96 39.97
C ARG A 18 2.84 -19.25 39.17
N LYS A 19 1.61 -19.76 39.07
CA LYS A 19 1.27 -20.96 38.30
C LYS A 19 1.33 -20.71 36.80
N ALA A 20 0.94 -19.52 36.34
CA ALA A 20 1.14 -19.09 34.96
C ALA A 20 2.63 -18.95 34.61
N PHE A 21 3.44 -18.37 35.51
CA PHE A 21 4.89 -18.29 35.34
C PHE A 21 5.57 -19.67 35.31
N GLU A 22 5.12 -20.63 36.12
CA GLU A 22 5.65 -21.99 36.07
C GLU A 22 5.30 -22.73 34.77
N ILE A 23 4.10 -22.53 34.23
CA ILE A 23 3.70 -23.13 32.94
C ILE A 23 4.54 -22.56 31.79
N ILE A 24 4.79 -21.24 31.80
CA ILE A 24 5.63 -20.56 30.81
C ILE A 24 7.10 -21.02 30.96
N ARG A 25 7.64 -21.05 32.17
CA ARG A 25 9.00 -21.54 32.45
C ARG A 25 9.19 -22.97 31.98
N ASN A 26 8.25 -23.86 32.29
CA ASN A 26 8.35 -25.28 31.91
C ASN A 26 8.15 -25.50 30.41
N SER A 27 7.41 -24.63 29.72
CA SER A 27 7.29 -24.65 28.26
C SER A 27 8.58 -24.16 27.59
N ILE A 28 9.22 -23.12 28.12
CA ILE A 28 10.52 -22.63 27.65
C ILE A 28 11.62 -23.68 27.84
N LEU A 29 11.64 -24.36 29.01
CA LEU A 29 12.60 -25.44 29.28
C LEU A 29 12.38 -26.67 28.40
N ARG A 30 11.13 -26.95 27.96
CA ARG A 30 10.85 -28.01 26.98
C ARG A 30 11.26 -27.63 25.55
N MET A 31 11.24 -26.35 25.20
CA MET A 31 11.71 -25.86 23.91
C MET A 31 13.24 -25.82 23.82
N ALA A 32 13.94 -25.67 24.95
CA ALA A 32 15.40 -25.60 25.03
C ALA A 32 16.11 -26.97 24.94
N GLY A 33 15.38 -28.08 24.73
CA GLY A 33 15.90 -29.45 24.68
C GLY A 33 16.34 -29.95 23.30
N LYS A 34 16.57 -29.06 22.33
CA LYS A 34 17.20 -29.39 21.03
C LYS A 34 18.38 -28.45 20.83
N ASP A 35 19.52 -29.02 20.44
CA ASP A 35 20.85 -28.40 20.43
C ASP A 35 20.90 -26.95 19.88
N PRO A 36 21.65 -26.03 20.51
CA PRO A 36 21.67 -24.63 20.13
C PRO A 36 22.68 -24.35 19.01
N VAL A 37 22.21 -23.78 17.90
CA VAL A 37 23.06 -22.95 17.03
C VAL A 37 22.59 -21.51 17.18
N SER A 38 23.54 -20.67 17.57
CA SER A 38 23.51 -19.21 17.76
C SER A 38 23.10 -18.68 19.14
N PRO A 39 23.99 -17.95 19.85
CA PRO A 39 23.67 -17.32 21.11
C PRO A 39 22.79 -16.08 20.88
N THR A 40 21.68 -16.01 21.61
CA THR A 40 20.91 -14.78 21.79
C THR A 40 21.85 -13.70 22.35
N PRO A 41 21.96 -12.51 21.73
CA PRO A 41 22.85 -11.47 22.24
C PRO A 41 22.42 -11.07 23.65
N SER A 42 23.40 -10.91 24.54
CA SER A 42 23.15 -10.51 25.93
C SER A 42 22.51 -9.12 25.97
N LEU A 43 21.75 -8.84 27.03
CA LEU A 43 21.19 -7.50 27.29
C LEU A 43 22.29 -6.42 27.33
N GLU A 44 23.51 -6.77 27.74
CA GLU A 44 24.68 -5.88 27.67
C GLU A 44 25.16 -5.61 26.23
N SER A 45 25.10 -6.59 25.33
CA SER A 45 25.38 -6.39 23.90
C SER A 45 24.38 -5.44 23.24
N LEU A 46 23.10 -5.58 23.59
CA LEU A 46 22.02 -4.68 23.17
C LEU A 46 22.20 -3.28 23.76
N ALA A 47 22.47 -3.17 25.06
CA ALA A 47 22.71 -1.89 25.71
C ALA A 47 23.95 -1.18 25.15
N ARG A 48 25.03 -1.91 24.84
CA ARG A 48 26.24 -1.34 24.21
C ARG A 48 25.98 -0.82 22.80
N ARG A 49 25.17 -1.52 22.00
CA ARG A 49 24.72 -1.05 20.68
C ARG A 49 23.85 0.21 20.77
N LEU A 50 22.96 0.26 21.76
CA LEU A 50 22.09 1.43 22.00
C LEU A 50 22.83 2.63 22.62
N SER A 51 23.98 2.39 23.27
CA SER A 51 24.80 3.43 23.91
C SER A 51 25.98 3.87 23.06
N THR A 52 26.13 3.33 21.84
CA THR A 52 27.15 3.79 20.90
C THR A 52 26.73 5.19 20.43
N PRO A 53 27.56 6.23 20.62
CA PRO A 53 27.25 7.55 20.09
C PRO A 53 26.98 7.44 18.60
N LEU A 54 25.89 8.03 18.11
CA LEU A 54 25.71 8.27 16.68
C LEU A 54 26.98 8.96 16.20
N VAL A 55 27.79 8.23 15.43
CA VAL A 55 28.92 8.81 14.73
C VAL A 55 28.31 9.92 13.88
N PRO A 56 28.75 11.19 14.01
CA PRO A 56 28.24 12.24 13.15
C PRO A 56 28.44 11.78 11.70
N PRO A 57 27.45 12.02 10.81
CA PRO A 57 27.59 11.63 9.41
C PRO A 57 28.94 12.15 8.91
N ALA A 58 29.72 11.25 8.30
CA ALA A 58 30.96 11.66 7.65
C ALA A 58 30.65 12.83 6.72
N GLU A 59 31.45 13.89 6.76
CA GLU A 59 31.32 14.95 5.76
C GLU A 59 31.37 14.32 4.35
N PRO A 60 30.56 14.80 3.38
CA PRO A 60 30.34 14.12 2.08
C PRO A 60 31.53 14.22 1.11
N ALA A 61 32.76 14.12 1.62
CA ALA A 61 33.97 14.11 0.82
C ALA A 61 34.43 12.67 0.61
N ASP A 62 34.42 12.26 -0.67
CA ASP A 62 34.87 11.00 -1.24
C ASP A 62 33.85 9.85 -1.18
N VAL A 63 32.80 9.92 -2.02
CA VAL A 63 32.20 8.69 -2.55
C VAL A 63 33.35 7.85 -3.11
N PRO A 64 33.60 6.64 -2.61
CA PRO A 64 34.72 5.86 -3.07
C PRO A 64 34.69 5.69 -4.60
N LYS A 65 35.81 5.98 -5.29
CA LYS A 65 35.89 5.94 -6.76
C LYS A 65 35.39 4.64 -7.40
N PHE A 66 35.45 3.53 -6.67
CA PHE A 66 34.94 2.24 -7.14
C PHE A 66 33.40 2.19 -7.26
N LEU A 67 32.68 3.16 -6.69
CA LEU A 67 31.22 3.28 -6.73
C LEU A 67 30.73 4.22 -7.82
N GLU A 68 31.58 5.10 -8.36
CA GLU A 68 31.21 5.98 -9.48
C GLU A 68 30.56 5.21 -10.64
N PRO A 69 31.05 4.02 -11.06
CA PRO A 69 30.40 3.22 -12.11
C PRO A 69 29.03 2.65 -11.70
N ARG A 70 28.72 2.62 -10.39
CA ARG A 70 27.46 2.09 -9.83
C ARG A 70 26.47 3.19 -9.48
N MET A 71 26.76 4.45 -9.80
CA MET A 71 25.85 5.57 -9.61
C MET A 71 25.04 5.80 -10.88
N ARG A 72 23.73 5.93 -10.76
CA ARG A 72 22.85 6.41 -11.84
C ARG A 72 21.98 7.54 -11.32
N PRO A 73 21.86 8.65 -12.04
CA PRO A 73 20.91 9.68 -11.66
C PRO A 73 19.48 9.14 -11.79
N ALA A 74 18.65 9.48 -10.80
CA ALA A 74 17.30 8.96 -10.66
C ALA A 74 16.36 10.06 -10.16
N VAL A 75 15.05 9.80 -10.27
CA VAL A 75 14.01 10.74 -9.87
C VAL A 75 12.96 10.00 -9.06
N ILE A 76 12.75 10.41 -7.82
CA ILE A 76 11.64 9.95 -6.98
C ILE A 76 10.35 10.61 -7.48
N LEU A 77 9.28 9.82 -7.56
CA LEU A 77 7.93 10.28 -7.84
C LEU A 77 7.13 10.33 -6.53
N ARG A 78 7.21 11.45 -5.81
CA ARG A 78 6.50 11.60 -4.53
C ARG A 78 5.07 12.04 -4.77
N ARG A 79 4.10 11.22 -4.37
CA ARG A 79 2.69 11.64 -4.40
C ARG A 79 2.33 12.59 -3.26
N SER A 80 1.24 13.32 -3.42
CA SER A 80 0.62 14.06 -2.31
C SER A 80 0.08 13.13 -1.21
N GLY A 81 -0.01 13.68 0.01
CA GLY A 81 -0.61 13.02 1.18
C GLY A 81 -2.05 12.58 1.00
N LEU A 82 -2.84 13.49 0.44
CA LEU A 82 -4.26 13.32 0.16
C LEU A 82 -4.50 13.53 -1.33
N PRO A 83 -5.56 12.94 -1.87
CA PRO A 83 -5.93 13.19 -3.24
C PRO A 83 -6.51 14.58 -3.44
N VAL A 84 -6.59 14.98 -4.70
CA VAL A 84 -7.15 16.27 -5.14
C VAL A 84 -8.32 16.06 -6.11
N ARG A 85 -9.11 17.12 -6.29
CA ARG A 85 -10.23 17.14 -7.24
C ARG A 85 -9.75 16.95 -8.70
N GLY A 86 -10.61 16.44 -9.57
CA GLY A 86 -10.29 16.26 -11.01
C GLY A 86 -9.81 17.54 -11.71
N ASN A 87 -10.39 18.69 -11.36
CA ASN A 87 -10.02 20.00 -11.93
C ASN A 87 -8.71 20.59 -11.38
N HIS A 88 -7.99 19.90 -10.49
CA HIS A 88 -6.73 20.39 -9.92
C HIS A 88 -5.66 20.61 -11.01
N PRO A 89 -4.86 21.70 -10.98
CA PRO A 89 -3.99 22.08 -12.09
C PRO A 89 -2.74 21.19 -12.30
N ALA A 90 -2.47 20.23 -11.40
CA ALA A 90 -1.32 19.32 -11.51
C ALA A 90 -1.23 18.67 -12.91
N ARG A 91 -0.01 18.61 -13.44
CA ARG A 91 0.29 18.03 -14.76
C ARG A 91 0.77 16.59 -14.63
N SER A 92 1.50 16.28 -13.55
CA SER A 92 1.88 14.92 -13.17
C SER A 92 1.10 14.43 -11.96
N PHE A 93 0.54 13.21 -12.03
CA PHE A 93 -0.24 12.60 -10.96
C PHE A 93 -0.37 11.08 -11.11
N PHE A 94 -0.59 10.38 -10.00
CA PHE A 94 -1.07 8.99 -9.96
C PHE A 94 -2.60 8.93 -9.91
N GLY A 95 -3.18 7.91 -10.52
CA GLY A 95 -4.62 7.62 -10.50
C GLY A 95 -5.50 8.76 -11.04
N GLY A 96 -6.82 8.63 -10.88
CA GLY A 96 -7.80 9.56 -11.45
C GLY A 96 -7.81 9.57 -12.98
N LEU A 97 -8.61 10.44 -13.61
CA LEU A 97 -8.72 10.42 -15.08
C LEU A 97 -7.49 11.06 -15.76
N PRO A 98 -6.87 10.40 -16.75
CA PRO A 98 -5.86 11.03 -17.58
C PRO A 98 -6.47 12.14 -18.42
N ARG A 99 -5.67 13.16 -18.68
CA ARG A 99 -5.98 14.19 -19.66
C ARG A 99 -5.43 13.76 -21.02
N LEU A 100 -6.07 12.72 -21.58
CA LEU A 100 -5.59 12.01 -22.76
C LEU A 100 -5.91 12.79 -24.06
N PRO A 101 -4.94 13.14 -24.91
CA PRO A 101 -5.17 13.79 -26.20
C PRO A 101 -6.17 13.01 -27.08
N PRO A 102 -7.08 13.65 -27.82
CA PRO A 102 -8.13 12.98 -28.61
C PRO A 102 -7.61 11.99 -29.65
N GLU A 103 -6.39 12.20 -30.16
CA GLU A 103 -5.68 11.30 -31.09
C GLU A 103 -5.18 10.01 -30.43
N LEU A 104 -5.00 10.01 -29.11
CA LEU A 104 -4.65 8.81 -28.34
C LEU A 104 -5.94 8.12 -27.90
N SER A 105 -6.04 6.84 -28.21
CA SER A 105 -7.11 5.98 -27.73
C SER A 105 -6.77 5.45 -26.35
N TRP A 106 -7.77 5.30 -25.48
CA TRP A 106 -7.60 4.49 -24.27
C TRP A 106 -7.25 3.06 -24.71
N PRO A 107 -6.19 2.44 -24.18
CA PRO A 107 -5.81 1.09 -24.59
C PRO A 107 -6.94 0.08 -24.37
N VAL A 108 -6.94 -1.01 -25.12
CA VAL A 108 -7.93 -2.09 -24.97
C VAL A 108 -7.17 -3.39 -24.84
N ILE A 109 -7.59 -4.21 -23.89
CA ILE A 109 -7.03 -5.53 -23.59
C ILE A 109 -8.11 -6.59 -23.77
N ASP A 110 -7.70 -7.77 -24.21
CA ASP A 110 -8.58 -8.94 -24.28
C ASP A 110 -8.63 -9.61 -22.90
N VAL A 111 -9.82 -9.81 -22.38
CA VAL A 111 -10.09 -10.50 -21.10
C VAL A 111 -10.97 -11.72 -21.34
N HIS A 112 -11.08 -12.62 -20.36
CA HIS A 112 -11.84 -13.87 -20.52
C HIS A 112 -13.27 -13.67 -21.05
N GLU A 113 -13.92 -12.56 -20.68
CA GLU A 113 -15.28 -12.20 -21.08
C GLU A 113 -15.35 -10.96 -21.99
N GLY A 114 -14.44 -10.86 -22.97
CA GLY A 114 -14.50 -9.83 -24.02
C GLY A 114 -13.33 -8.86 -23.95
N THR A 115 -13.62 -7.55 -23.96
CA THR A 115 -12.60 -6.50 -23.97
C THR A 115 -12.74 -5.59 -22.76
N ALA A 116 -11.63 -5.27 -22.12
CA ALA A 116 -11.58 -4.32 -21.02
C ALA A 116 -10.63 -3.16 -21.31
N SER A 117 -10.77 -2.09 -20.52
CA SER A 117 -9.79 -1.01 -20.48
C SER A 117 -8.80 -1.32 -19.35
N PRO A 118 -7.47 -1.29 -19.59
CA PRO A 118 -6.51 -1.40 -18.50
C PRO A 118 -6.63 -0.18 -17.58
N MET A 119 -6.24 -0.38 -16.32
CA MET A 119 -6.25 0.66 -15.30
C MET A 119 -5.24 1.75 -15.67
N PHE A 120 -5.62 3.01 -15.52
CA PHE A 120 -4.67 4.10 -15.64
C PHE A 120 -3.92 4.28 -14.32
N ILE A 121 -2.59 4.31 -14.42
CA ILE A 121 -1.68 4.33 -13.27
C ILE A 121 -1.14 5.73 -13.02
N ALA A 122 -0.59 6.38 -14.05
CA ALA A 122 0.06 7.67 -13.89
C ALA A 122 0.07 8.49 -15.19
N GLN A 123 0.01 9.81 -15.01
CA GLN A 123 0.33 10.81 -16.02
C GLN A 123 1.58 11.54 -15.55
N ILE A 124 2.61 11.62 -16.40
CA ILE A 124 3.89 12.24 -16.05
C ILE A 124 4.24 13.25 -17.14
N ASP A 125 4.29 14.52 -16.78
CA ASP A 125 4.77 15.58 -17.65
C ASP A 125 6.29 15.70 -17.53
N LEU A 126 7.00 15.34 -18.60
CA LEU A 126 8.46 15.27 -18.60
C LEU A 126 9.14 16.64 -18.45
N ALA A 127 8.40 17.74 -18.60
CA ALA A 127 8.92 19.08 -18.33
C ALA A 127 9.01 19.40 -16.82
N GLU A 128 8.30 18.65 -15.97
CA GLU A 128 8.35 18.80 -14.49
C GLU A 128 9.46 17.95 -13.87
N ALA A 129 9.87 16.87 -14.53
CA ALA A 129 10.90 15.96 -14.02
C ALA A 129 12.32 16.56 -14.16
N PRO A 130 13.17 16.51 -13.11
CA PRO A 130 14.55 16.96 -13.13
C PRO A 130 15.47 15.97 -13.87
N LEU A 131 15.23 15.82 -15.16
CA LEU A 131 15.90 14.85 -16.02
C LEU A 131 17.41 15.17 -16.18
N PRO A 132 18.32 14.19 -16.05
CA PRO A 132 19.78 14.40 -16.21
C PRO A 132 20.14 14.88 -17.63
N PRO A 133 21.13 15.76 -17.85
CA PRO A 133 21.43 16.33 -19.17
C PRO A 133 21.70 15.31 -20.31
N ASP A 134 22.26 14.17 -19.95
CA ASP A 134 22.70 13.07 -20.81
C ASP A 134 21.66 11.96 -20.99
N THR A 135 20.51 12.06 -20.33
CA THR A 135 19.44 11.06 -20.48
C THR A 135 18.86 11.06 -21.90
N PRO A 136 18.51 9.88 -22.46
CA PRO A 136 17.77 9.76 -23.71
C PRO A 136 16.29 10.15 -23.59
N MET A 137 15.78 10.43 -22.39
CA MET A 137 14.38 10.83 -22.19
C MET A 137 14.04 12.16 -22.90
N PRO A 138 12.84 12.28 -23.50
CA PRO A 138 12.35 13.57 -23.98
C PRO A 138 12.29 14.61 -22.85
N ARG A 139 12.65 15.85 -23.16
CA ARG A 139 12.58 16.99 -22.21
C ARG A 139 11.19 17.54 -21.99
N SER A 140 10.24 17.13 -22.83
CA SER A 140 8.88 17.63 -22.85
C SER A 140 7.95 16.56 -23.38
N GLY A 141 6.66 16.80 -23.18
CA GLY A 141 5.60 15.87 -23.48
C GLY A 141 5.16 15.11 -22.25
N THR A 142 4.14 14.28 -22.41
CA THR A 142 3.48 13.57 -21.34
C THR A 142 3.48 12.08 -21.61
N LEU A 143 3.85 11.31 -20.58
CA LEU A 143 3.66 9.87 -20.54
C LEU A 143 2.32 9.56 -19.88
N PHE A 144 1.61 8.60 -20.44
CA PHE A 144 0.40 8.01 -19.86
C PHE A 144 0.65 6.52 -19.68
N ILE A 145 0.52 6.05 -18.44
CA ILE A 145 0.86 4.68 -18.06
C ILE A 145 -0.43 3.95 -17.71
N PHE A 146 -0.64 2.81 -18.37
CA PHE A 146 -1.76 1.91 -18.13
C PHE A 146 -1.25 0.52 -17.82
N TYR A 147 -2.01 -0.24 -17.04
CA TYR A 147 -1.65 -1.59 -16.60
C TYR A 147 -2.89 -2.49 -16.51
N ASP A 148 -2.78 -3.72 -17.01
CA ASP A 148 -3.78 -4.75 -16.79
C ASP A 148 -3.66 -5.34 -15.38
N ALA A 149 -4.59 -4.93 -14.53
CA ALA A 149 -4.70 -5.36 -13.15
C ALA A 149 -5.43 -6.71 -12.97
N SER A 150 -5.85 -7.38 -14.05
CA SER A 150 -6.69 -8.57 -13.96
C SER A 150 -5.92 -9.89 -13.81
N ASN A 151 -4.61 -9.88 -14.09
CA ASN A 151 -3.78 -11.08 -14.10
C ASN A 151 -2.86 -11.16 -12.87
N ASP A 152 -2.96 -12.28 -12.13
CA ASP A 152 -2.14 -12.58 -10.96
C ASP A 152 -0.65 -12.78 -11.31
N ALA A 153 -0.35 -13.11 -12.57
CA ALA A 153 1.01 -13.33 -13.09
C ALA A 153 1.15 -12.61 -14.44
N PRO A 154 1.28 -11.27 -14.41
CA PRO A 154 1.14 -10.47 -15.61
C PRO A 154 2.33 -10.63 -16.56
N ASN A 155 2.07 -10.72 -17.86
CA ASN A 155 3.09 -10.82 -18.91
C ASN A 155 3.81 -9.48 -19.13
N ASP A 156 4.96 -9.50 -19.81
CA ASP A 156 5.79 -8.31 -20.06
C ASP A 156 5.13 -7.25 -20.95
N ASP A 157 4.03 -7.58 -21.64
CA ASP A 157 3.26 -6.70 -22.52
C ASP A 157 1.93 -6.20 -21.91
N GLU A 158 1.65 -6.48 -20.64
CA GLU A 158 0.40 -6.11 -19.97
C GLU A 158 0.36 -4.65 -19.44
N ALA A 159 1.46 -3.91 -19.61
CA ALA A 159 1.49 -2.46 -19.43
C ALA A 159 1.57 -1.73 -20.76
N VAL A 160 0.79 -0.65 -20.89
CA VAL A 160 0.82 0.22 -22.07
C VAL A 160 1.30 1.59 -21.68
N VAL A 161 2.38 2.05 -22.31
CA VAL A 161 2.87 3.42 -22.17
C VAL A 161 2.63 4.19 -23.45
N LEU A 162 1.87 5.28 -23.34
CA LEU A 162 1.64 6.22 -24.43
C LEU A 162 2.47 7.48 -24.19
N TYR A 163 2.96 8.09 -25.27
CA TYR A 163 3.64 9.37 -25.24
C TYR A 163 2.95 10.37 -26.15
N HIS A 164 2.82 11.60 -25.66
CA HIS A 164 2.37 12.73 -26.45
C HIS A 164 3.36 13.89 -26.31
N PRO A 165 3.72 14.62 -27.39
CA PRO A 165 4.72 15.69 -27.32
C PRO A 165 4.26 16.96 -26.57
N CYS A 166 2.94 17.18 -26.44
CA CYS A 166 2.38 18.31 -25.68
C CYS A 166 2.14 17.96 -24.21
N ALA A 167 1.92 18.98 -23.39
CA ALA A 167 1.58 18.80 -21.98
C ALA A 167 0.16 18.25 -21.82
N GLY A 168 -0.02 17.25 -20.94
CA GLY A 168 -1.31 16.60 -20.75
C GLY A 168 -2.40 17.54 -20.24
N ASN A 169 -2.04 18.59 -19.49
CA ASN A 169 -3.00 19.56 -18.98
C ASN A 169 -3.66 20.45 -20.06
N GLU A 170 -3.24 20.35 -21.32
CA GLU A 170 -3.91 20.99 -22.46
C GLU A 170 -5.22 20.27 -22.85
N PHE A 171 -5.44 19.05 -22.36
CA PHE A 171 -6.58 18.21 -22.74
C PHE A 171 -7.57 18.02 -21.58
N PRO A 172 -8.86 17.75 -21.87
CA PRO A 172 -9.82 17.38 -20.84
C PRO A 172 -9.51 15.98 -20.29
N GLU A 173 -9.94 15.73 -19.06
CA GLU A 173 -10.00 14.39 -18.50
C GLU A 173 -10.91 13.49 -19.35
N ARG A 174 -10.48 12.26 -19.59
CA ARG A 174 -11.25 11.30 -20.39
C ARG A 174 -11.49 10.01 -19.62
N PRO A 175 -12.75 9.51 -19.58
CA PRO A 175 -13.04 8.21 -18.99
C PRO A 175 -12.56 7.08 -19.92
N PRO A 176 -12.43 5.86 -19.37
CA PRO A 176 -12.12 4.65 -20.13
C PRO A 176 -13.24 4.35 -21.13
N THR A 177 -12.87 3.72 -22.24
CA THR A 177 -13.81 3.34 -23.30
C THR A 177 -14.62 2.09 -22.95
N HIS A 178 -14.09 1.23 -22.10
CA HIS A 178 -14.70 0.00 -21.62
C HIS A 178 -14.69 -0.04 -20.08
N SER A 179 -15.26 -1.09 -19.49
CA SER A 179 -15.09 -1.35 -18.06
C SER A 179 -13.62 -1.57 -17.74
N VAL A 180 -13.16 -0.98 -16.63
CA VAL A 180 -11.83 -1.26 -16.08
C VAL A 180 -11.92 -2.51 -15.23
N GLN A 181 -10.97 -3.43 -15.42
CA GLN A 181 -10.84 -4.59 -14.54
C GLN A 181 -9.98 -4.24 -13.32
N PHE A 182 -10.37 -4.77 -12.17
CA PHE A 182 -9.68 -4.58 -10.90
C PHE A 182 -8.96 -5.84 -10.50
N TRP A 183 -7.87 -5.65 -9.76
CA TRP A 183 -7.33 -6.71 -8.93
C TRP A 183 -8.42 -7.23 -8.00
N LEU A 184 -8.65 -8.55 -8.04
CA LEU A 184 -9.62 -9.26 -7.20
C LEU A 184 -9.35 -9.12 -5.70
N ASP A 185 -8.19 -8.59 -5.31
CA ASP A 185 -7.77 -8.36 -3.92
C ASP A 185 -7.48 -6.88 -3.58
N GLY A 186 -7.63 -5.96 -4.55
CA GLY A 186 -7.32 -4.53 -4.38
C GLY A 186 -8.54 -3.63 -4.16
N GLY A 187 -8.35 -2.54 -3.40
CA GLY A 187 -9.29 -1.41 -3.33
C GLY A 187 -10.55 -1.61 -2.48
N TRP A 188 -11.52 -0.71 -2.69
CA TRP A 188 -12.79 -0.67 -1.98
C TRP A 188 -13.88 -1.43 -2.75
N GLN A 189 -13.71 -2.74 -2.89
CA GLN A 189 -14.57 -3.60 -3.73
C GLN A 189 -16.07 -3.57 -3.40
N TRP A 190 -16.40 -3.11 -2.19
CA TRP A 190 -17.78 -2.90 -1.74
C TRP A 190 -18.38 -1.57 -2.18
N LEU A 191 -17.66 -0.75 -2.97
CA LEU A 191 -18.18 0.48 -3.54
C LEU A 191 -19.22 0.18 -4.60
N GLU A 192 -20.29 0.98 -4.58
CA GLU A 192 -21.22 1.02 -5.69
C GLU A 192 -20.66 1.91 -6.81
N PRO A 193 -21.02 1.69 -8.07
CA PRO A 193 -20.53 2.50 -9.18
C PRO A 193 -20.77 4.02 -9.06
N SER A 194 -21.74 4.44 -8.24
CA SER A 194 -22.00 5.85 -7.94
C SER A 194 -21.00 6.48 -6.98
N ASP A 195 -20.37 5.66 -6.14
CA ASP A 195 -19.51 6.08 -5.03
C ASP A 195 -18.03 5.82 -5.35
N ASP A 196 -17.77 5.05 -6.41
CA ASP A 196 -16.45 4.71 -6.90
C ASP A 196 -15.83 5.90 -7.65
N PRO A 197 -14.70 6.48 -7.17
CA PRO A 197 -13.96 7.48 -7.93
C PRO A 197 -13.72 6.95 -9.35
N PRO A 198 -13.89 7.80 -10.37
CA PRO A 198 -14.45 7.47 -11.68
C PRO A 198 -14.11 6.05 -12.17
N ARG A 199 -14.96 5.07 -11.81
CA ARG A 199 -14.91 3.69 -12.30
C ARG A 199 -13.55 3.00 -12.04
N GLY A 200 -13.07 3.18 -10.81
CA GLY A 200 -11.85 2.66 -10.21
C GLY A 200 -10.57 2.95 -10.99
N ILE A 201 -10.44 4.19 -11.38
CA ILE A 201 -9.15 4.73 -11.78
C ILE A 201 -8.43 5.32 -10.53
N GLY A 202 -9.01 5.10 -9.35
CA GLY A 202 -8.53 5.62 -8.08
C GLY A 202 -8.70 7.13 -7.98
N PHE A 203 -8.16 7.68 -6.91
CA PHE A 203 -8.10 9.13 -6.73
C PHE A 203 -6.88 9.73 -7.43
N LYS A 204 -6.95 11.03 -7.72
CA LYS A 204 -5.83 11.78 -8.29
C LYS A 204 -4.87 12.24 -7.20
N TYR A 205 -3.61 11.84 -7.28
CA TYR A 205 -2.54 12.28 -6.37
C TYR A 205 -1.44 13.00 -7.15
N PRO A 206 -1.32 14.33 -7.06
CA PRO A 206 -0.23 15.09 -7.66
C PRO A 206 1.15 14.52 -7.31
N ILE A 207 2.04 14.54 -8.29
CA ILE A 207 3.43 14.09 -8.13
C ILE A 207 4.36 15.29 -7.98
N GLU A 208 5.25 15.19 -7.02
CA GLU A 208 6.45 16.00 -6.88
C GLU A 208 7.67 15.17 -7.22
N PHE A 209 8.62 15.78 -7.93
CA PHE A 209 9.82 15.11 -8.40
C PHE A 209 11.02 15.49 -7.55
N VAL A 210 11.74 14.48 -7.04
CA VAL A 210 12.95 14.68 -6.25
C VAL A 210 14.13 13.95 -6.92
N ALA A 211 15.11 14.71 -7.40
CA ALA A 211 16.33 14.13 -7.96
C ALA A 211 17.18 13.50 -6.86
N PHE A 212 17.74 12.33 -7.14
CA PHE A 212 18.64 11.63 -6.24
C PHE A 212 19.63 10.74 -7.01
N THR A 213 20.65 10.26 -6.32
CA THR A 213 21.57 9.27 -6.86
C THR A 213 21.10 7.86 -6.50
N SER A 214 20.79 7.06 -7.51
CA SER A 214 20.53 5.62 -7.34
C SER A 214 21.83 4.84 -7.37
N TYR A 215 21.94 3.83 -6.51
CA TYR A 215 23.08 2.93 -6.43
C TYR A 215 22.60 1.51 -6.73
N CYS A 216 23.35 0.77 -7.55
CA CYS A 216 23.08 -0.63 -7.83
C CYS A 216 23.26 -1.46 -6.55
N ASP A 217 22.17 -1.92 -5.94
CA ASP A 217 22.16 -2.69 -4.69
C ASP A 217 22.07 -4.21 -4.90
N TYR A 218 21.92 -4.65 -6.15
CA TYR A 218 21.96 -6.05 -6.53
C TYR A 218 23.33 -6.45 -7.08
N VAL A 219 23.81 -7.61 -6.62
CA VAL A 219 25.04 -8.21 -7.16
C VAL A 219 24.62 -9.18 -8.25
N GLY A 220 25.09 -8.99 -9.49
CA GLY A 220 24.83 -9.94 -10.57
C GLY A 220 25.17 -11.37 -10.14
N ALA A 221 24.29 -12.33 -10.47
CA ALA A 221 24.39 -13.72 -10.03
C ALA A 221 25.77 -14.36 -10.33
N GLU A 222 26.48 -13.87 -11.34
CA GLU A 222 27.79 -14.37 -11.75
C GLU A 222 28.96 -13.84 -10.90
N ASN A 223 28.75 -12.78 -10.12
CA ASN A 223 29.76 -12.15 -9.27
C ASN A 223 29.38 -12.17 -7.77
N TYR A 224 28.29 -12.85 -7.40
CA TYR A 224 27.97 -13.07 -6.00
C TYR A 224 28.91 -14.12 -5.41
N ASN A 225 30.03 -13.66 -4.86
CA ASN A 225 30.90 -14.46 -4.02
C ASN A 225 30.47 -14.29 -2.56
N PRO A 226 29.72 -15.22 -1.96
CA PRO A 226 29.28 -15.13 -0.56
C PRO A 226 30.43 -15.14 0.47
N LEU A 227 31.68 -15.26 0.00
CA LEU A 227 32.88 -15.30 0.82
C LEU A 227 33.74 -14.04 0.70
N ASP A 228 33.42 -13.09 -0.19
CA ASP A 228 34.19 -11.84 -0.24
C ASP A 228 33.82 -10.92 0.94
N PRO A 229 34.81 -10.42 1.71
CA PRO A 229 34.56 -9.61 2.89
C PRO A 229 33.75 -8.34 2.54
N ILE A 230 32.70 -8.13 3.33
CA ILE A 230 31.80 -6.97 3.35
C ILE A 230 32.55 -5.74 3.90
N GLU A 231 33.63 -5.32 3.24
CA GLU A 231 34.43 -4.14 3.64
C GLU A 231 34.19 -2.92 2.74
N THR A 232 33.31 -3.04 1.75
CA THR A 232 32.82 -1.88 0.99
C THR A 232 31.51 -1.39 1.63
N PRO A 233 31.30 -0.07 1.81
CA PRO A 233 29.98 0.44 2.18
C PRO A 233 28.95 -0.18 1.23
N ASP A 234 27.95 -0.83 1.82
CA ASP A 234 26.89 -1.49 1.10
C ASP A 234 26.23 -0.45 0.19
N ALA A 235 26.15 -0.71 -1.11
CA ALA A 235 25.50 0.21 -2.06
C ALA A 235 24.07 0.54 -1.60
N ARG A 236 23.44 -0.40 -0.89
CA ARG A 236 22.17 -0.19 -0.18
C ARG A 236 22.27 0.86 0.92
N GLU A 237 23.30 0.83 1.77
CA GLU A 237 23.49 1.82 2.83
C GLU A 237 23.67 3.23 2.24
N LEU A 238 24.41 3.35 1.14
CA LEU A 238 24.57 4.63 0.44
C LEU A 238 23.26 5.11 -0.18
N LEU A 239 22.50 4.22 -0.82
CA LEU A 239 21.17 4.53 -1.31
C LEU A 239 20.26 5.01 -0.17
N LEU A 240 20.25 4.32 0.97
CA LEU A 240 19.46 4.71 2.14
C LEU A 240 19.90 6.07 2.70
N ASN A 241 21.21 6.35 2.75
CA ASN A 241 21.72 7.64 3.21
C ASN A 241 21.36 8.78 2.25
N GLU A 242 21.48 8.56 0.94
CA GLU A 242 21.06 9.53 -0.09
C GLU A 242 19.57 9.83 0.03
N LEU A 243 18.74 8.79 0.14
CA LEU A 243 17.30 8.97 0.30
C LEU A 243 16.95 9.66 1.63
N GLU A 244 17.65 9.31 2.72
CA GLU A 244 17.49 9.97 4.02
C GLU A 244 17.86 11.45 3.92
N GLU A 245 18.92 11.82 3.22
CA GLU A 245 19.31 13.21 2.98
C GLU A 245 18.24 13.95 2.17
N LYS A 246 17.84 13.40 1.02
CA LYS A 246 16.85 14.05 0.12
C LYS A 246 15.48 14.18 0.75
N LEU A 247 15.14 13.32 1.69
CA LEU A 247 13.84 13.28 2.37
C LEU A 247 13.94 13.66 3.86
N ALA A 248 15.06 14.22 4.32
CA ALA A 248 15.35 14.45 5.75
C ALA A 248 14.33 15.37 6.43
N HIS A 249 13.84 16.37 5.71
CA HIS A 249 12.88 17.35 6.21
C HIS A 249 11.47 16.78 6.46
N GLU A 250 11.25 15.52 6.07
CA GLU A 250 9.95 14.86 6.08
C GLU A 250 9.83 13.76 7.13
N ARG A 251 10.81 13.64 8.03
CA ARG A 251 10.69 12.80 9.23
C ARG A 251 9.50 13.26 10.06
N VAL A 252 8.36 12.64 9.81
CA VAL A 252 7.25 12.63 10.75
C VAL A 252 7.68 11.72 11.89
N GLU A 253 7.44 12.14 13.13
CA GLU A 253 7.69 11.26 14.27
C GLU A 253 7.10 9.88 14.00
N PRO A 254 7.79 8.79 14.41
CA PRO A 254 7.28 7.43 14.36
C PRO A 254 5.84 7.37 14.86
N TRP A 255 4.87 7.43 13.95
CA TRP A 255 3.50 7.20 14.37
C TRP A 255 3.42 5.72 14.75
N PRO A 256 2.81 5.35 15.89
CA PRO A 256 2.93 4.02 16.49
C PRO A 256 2.14 2.93 15.75
N GLY A 257 2.42 2.74 14.46
CA GLY A 257 1.84 1.72 13.60
C GLY A 257 1.05 2.28 12.41
N TYR A 258 0.63 1.36 11.54
CA TYR A 258 -0.27 1.56 10.40
C TYR A 258 -1.46 2.46 10.76
N PHE A 259 -2.08 3.17 9.80
CA PHE A 259 -3.28 4.00 10.01
C PHE A 259 -4.37 3.31 10.85
N HIS A 260 -4.46 1.98 10.79
CA HIS A 260 -5.28 1.16 11.68
C HIS A 260 -5.05 1.40 13.19
N GLU A 261 -3.80 1.58 13.63
CA GLU A 261 -3.46 1.92 15.01
C GLU A 261 -3.81 3.37 15.36
N ALA A 262 -3.72 4.30 14.40
CA ALA A 262 -4.22 5.66 14.58
C ALA A 262 -5.75 5.66 14.79
N VAL A 263 -6.48 4.87 14.00
CA VAL A 263 -7.93 4.68 14.15
C VAL A 263 -8.29 4.06 15.51
N LYS A 264 -7.51 3.07 15.99
CA LYS A 264 -7.68 2.51 17.34
C LYS A 264 -7.38 3.51 18.45
N ALA A 265 -6.27 4.23 18.34
CA ALA A 265 -5.78 5.16 19.37
C ALA A 265 -6.65 6.43 19.47
N ALA A 266 -7.23 6.88 18.35
CA ALA A 266 -8.05 8.09 18.28
C ALA A 266 -9.37 8.01 19.05
N GLY A 267 -9.74 6.84 19.60
CA GLY A 267 -10.75 6.76 20.66
C GLY A 267 -12.06 7.49 20.36
N SER A 268 -12.66 7.21 19.20
CA SER A 268 -14.13 7.27 19.00
C SER A 268 -14.83 8.65 18.82
N GLN A 269 -14.40 9.49 17.88
CA GLN A 269 -15.29 10.53 17.32
C GLN A 269 -15.47 10.45 15.80
N TRP A 270 -14.42 10.20 15.03
CA TRP A 270 -14.53 10.16 13.57
C TRP A 270 -14.92 8.80 12.99
N LEU A 271 -14.80 7.72 13.79
CA LEU A 271 -15.41 6.41 13.46
C LEU A 271 -16.94 6.50 13.29
N PHE A 272 -17.55 7.57 13.80
CA PHE A 272 -18.98 7.81 13.72
C PHE A 272 -19.34 8.97 12.81
N VAL A 273 -18.53 9.20 11.80
CA VAL A 273 -18.99 9.94 10.62
C VAL A 273 -19.78 8.96 9.75
N TRP A 274 -20.91 9.40 9.21
CA TRP A 274 -21.85 8.52 8.49
C TRP A 274 -21.21 7.79 7.32
N GLY A 275 -20.27 8.41 6.60
CA GLY A 275 -19.48 7.75 5.58
C GLY A 275 -18.68 6.55 6.10
N VAL A 276 -18.08 6.66 7.28
CA VAL A 276 -17.27 5.57 7.86
C VAL A 276 -18.18 4.40 8.23
N ILE A 277 -19.34 4.67 8.84
CA ILE A 277 -20.36 3.66 9.14
C ILE A 277 -20.83 2.98 7.86
N LEU A 278 -21.20 3.77 6.83
CA LEU A 278 -21.68 3.27 5.55
C LEU A 278 -20.67 2.29 4.92
N HIS A 279 -19.42 2.73 4.74
CA HIS A 279 -18.42 1.93 4.05
C HIS A 279 -17.89 0.77 4.90
N SER A 280 -17.88 0.90 6.23
CA SER A 280 -17.56 -0.24 7.11
C SER A 280 -18.62 -1.33 7.01
N ALA A 281 -19.90 -0.96 7.07
CA ALA A 281 -21.01 -1.89 6.95
C ALA A 281 -21.08 -2.54 5.56
N ARG A 282 -20.83 -1.77 4.49
CA ARG A 282 -20.70 -2.32 3.12
C ARG A 282 -19.55 -3.32 3.01
N GLY A 283 -18.39 -3.01 3.59
CA GLY A 283 -17.25 -3.93 3.61
C GLY A 283 -17.61 -5.28 4.26
N VAL A 284 -18.29 -5.25 5.41
CA VAL A 284 -18.79 -6.47 6.09
C VAL A 284 -19.80 -7.22 5.22
N TYR A 285 -20.77 -6.50 4.64
CA TYR A 285 -21.77 -7.11 3.77
C TYR A 285 -21.12 -7.83 2.59
N HIS A 286 -20.18 -7.16 1.91
CA HIS A 286 -19.43 -7.69 0.77
C HIS A 286 -18.56 -8.90 1.16
N GLU A 287 -17.86 -8.86 2.30
CA GLU A 287 -17.06 -10.02 2.75
C GLU A 287 -17.94 -11.24 2.94
N ILE A 288 -19.08 -11.05 3.59
CA ILE A 288 -20.02 -12.15 3.80
C ILE A 288 -20.53 -12.65 2.45
N ASP A 289 -20.97 -11.75 1.56
CA ASP A 289 -21.52 -12.09 0.24
C ASP A 289 -20.54 -12.84 -0.66
N THR A 290 -19.28 -12.40 -0.72
CA THR A 290 -18.23 -13.09 -1.48
C THR A 290 -17.89 -14.47 -0.90
N ILE A 291 -17.98 -14.65 0.42
CA ILE A 291 -17.85 -15.98 1.03
C ILE A 291 -19.05 -16.88 0.68
N TYR A 292 -20.25 -16.30 0.51
CA TYR A 292 -21.49 -17.03 0.18
C TYR A 292 -21.34 -17.87 -1.09
N ASP A 293 -20.65 -17.35 -2.10
CA ASP A 293 -20.57 -18.00 -3.41
C ASP A 293 -19.60 -19.19 -3.45
N PHE A 294 -18.49 -19.13 -2.70
CA PHE A 294 -17.40 -20.10 -2.88
C PHE A 294 -17.31 -21.19 -1.79
N LYS A 295 -17.74 -20.90 -0.55
CA LYS A 295 -17.42 -21.75 0.62
C LYS A 295 -18.63 -22.31 1.40
N LEU A 296 -19.85 -21.89 1.07
CA LEU A 296 -21.02 -22.16 1.93
C LEU A 296 -21.81 -23.43 1.63
N ARG A 297 -21.64 -24.09 0.48
CA ARG A 297 -22.42 -25.30 0.12
C ARG A 297 -22.34 -26.43 1.15
N ASN A 298 -21.31 -26.45 1.99
CA ASN A 298 -21.06 -27.50 2.98
C ASN A 298 -20.94 -26.98 4.42
N GLN A 299 -21.33 -25.73 4.71
CA GLN A 299 -21.23 -25.21 6.08
C GLN A 299 -22.40 -25.67 6.95
N PRO A 300 -22.18 -25.84 8.26
CA PRO A 300 -23.25 -26.17 9.19
C PRO A 300 -24.39 -25.12 9.15
N PRO A 301 -25.67 -25.53 9.28
CA PRO A 301 -26.81 -24.60 9.24
C PRO A 301 -26.70 -23.44 10.23
N GLU A 302 -26.09 -23.65 11.40
CA GLU A 302 -25.87 -22.60 12.39
C GLU A 302 -24.83 -21.55 11.96
N VAL A 303 -23.87 -21.92 11.11
CA VAL A 303 -22.92 -20.97 10.52
C VAL A 303 -23.64 -20.12 9.47
N LEU A 304 -24.45 -20.74 8.62
CA LEU A 304 -25.25 -20.05 7.61
C LEU A 304 -26.23 -19.06 8.25
N ALA A 305 -26.95 -19.49 9.29
CA ALA A 305 -27.87 -18.63 10.03
C ALA A 305 -27.17 -17.43 10.67
N GLU A 306 -25.97 -17.64 11.25
CA GLU A 306 -25.21 -16.55 11.84
C GLU A 306 -24.70 -15.57 10.76
N LEU A 307 -24.19 -16.07 9.63
CA LEU A 307 -23.78 -15.19 8.52
C LEU A 307 -24.94 -14.39 7.94
N ALA A 308 -26.12 -15.00 7.77
CA ALA A 308 -27.32 -14.29 7.34
C ALA A 308 -27.69 -13.17 8.32
N ARG A 309 -27.67 -13.45 9.63
CA ARG A 309 -27.91 -12.45 10.68
C ARG A 309 -26.91 -11.29 10.61
N LEU A 310 -25.61 -11.57 10.47
CA LEU A 310 -24.58 -10.53 10.34
C LEU A 310 -24.79 -9.69 9.07
N LYS A 311 -25.15 -10.33 7.96
CA LYS A 311 -25.44 -9.66 6.68
C LYS A 311 -26.65 -8.72 6.79
N GLU A 312 -27.73 -9.15 7.45
CA GLU A 312 -28.92 -8.32 7.69
C GLU A 312 -28.60 -7.10 8.56
N ILE A 313 -27.80 -7.28 9.62
CA ILE A 313 -27.34 -6.18 10.47
C ILE A 313 -26.55 -5.18 9.64
N ALA A 314 -25.56 -5.64 8.87
CA ALA A 314 -24.76 -4.77 8.00
C ALA A 314 -25.64 -4.02 6.99
N ALA A 315 -26.56 -4.71 6.33
CA ALA A 315 -27.49 -4.10 5.38
C ALA A 315 -28.36 -3.00 6.00
N SER A 316 -28.86 -3.21 7.23
CA SER A 316 -29.67 -2.21 7.92
C SER A 316 -28.89 -0.91 8.21
N TRP A 317 -27.60 -1.03 8.54
CA TRP A 317 -26.73 0.13 8.73
C TRP A 317 -26.38 0.82 7.42
N VAL A 318 -26.18 0.07 6.33
CA VAL A 318 -26.02 0.66 4.99
C VAL A 318 -27.24 1.49 4.62
N GLN A 319 -28.45 0.96 4.83
CA GLN A 319 -29.68 1.70 4.55
C GLN A 319 -29.80 2.98 5.37
N ARG A 320 -29.56 2.90 6.68
CA ARG A 320 -29.62 4.06 7.59
C ARG A 320 -28.58 5.12 7.22
N ALA A 321 -27.34 4.72 6.96
CA ALA A 321 -26.26 5.67 6.70
C ALA A 321 -26.38 6.41 5.36
N ARG A 322 -27.08 5.85 4.37
CA ARG A 322 -27.34 6.49 3.07
C ARG A 322 -28.20 7.76 3.15
N GLU A 323 -28.93 7.94 4.24
CA GLU A 323 -29.80 9.11 4.44
C GLU A 323 -29.03 10.36 4.89
N HIS A 324 -27.71 10.23 5.09
CA HIS A 324 -26.86 11.26 5.66
C HIS A 324 -25.70 11.62 4.71
N ALA A 325 -25.14 12.82 4.89
CA ALA A 325 -23.96 13.21 4.13
C ALA A 325 -22.72 12.42 4.62
N ILE A 326 -21.81 12.09 3.71
CA ILE A 326 -20.62 11.27 4.00
C ILE A 326 -19.77 11.88 5.13
N SER A 327 -19.65 13.20 5.20
CA SER A 327 -18.86 13.92 6.21
C SER A 327 -19.65 14.34 7.46
N GLU A 328 -20.93 13.95 7.57
CA GLU A 328 -21.80 14.33 8.69
C GLU A 328 -21.49 13.46 9.93
N PRO A 329 -21.28 14.08 11.11
CA PRO A 329 -21.09 13.33 12.35
C PRO A 329 -22.42 12.77 12.87
N CYS A 330 -22.39 11.55 13.42
CA CYS A 330 -23.53 10.95 14.09
C CYS A 330 -23.79 11.60 15.45
N ASP A 331 -25.06 11.64 15.87
CA ASP A 331 -25.43 11.97 17.25
C ASP A 331 -24.93 10.90 18.25
N LEU A 332 -24.72 11.29 19.50
CA LEU A 332 -24.14 10.42 20.54
C LEU A 332 -24.92 9.11 20.78
N GLN A 333 -26.24 9.10 20.55
CA GLN A 333 -27.04 7.89 20.72
C GLN A 333 -26.76 6.91 19.58
N THR A 334 -26.74 7.39 18.33
CA THR A 334 -26.35 6.61 17.16
C THR A 334 -24.92 6.08 17.27
N GLN A 335 -23.98 6.87 17.81
CA GLN A 335 -22.60 6.41 18.05
C GLN A 335 -22.55 5.19 18.98
N LYS A 336 -23.24 5.26 20.12
CA LYS A 336 -23.30 4.17 21.10
C LYS A 336 -23.97 2.93 20.52
N GLU A 337 -25.03 3.12 19.75
CA GLU A 337 -25.75 2.05 19.08
C GLU A 337 -24.84 1.33 18.08
N TYR A 338 -24.16 2.08 17.21
CA TYR A 338 -23.22 1.50 16.23
C TYR A 338 -22.05 0.81 16.89
N ASP A 339 -21.43 1.39 17.92
CA ASP A 339 -20.32 0.78 18.67
C ASP A 339 -20.74 -0.57 19.30
N GLN A 340 -21.94 -0.63 19.89
CA GLN A 340 -22.48 -1.86 20.43
C GLN A 340 -22.72 -2.91 19.34
N VAL A 341 -23.27 -2.50 18.20
CA VAL A 341 -23.48 -3.40 17.05
C VAL A 341 -22.14 -3.90 16.53
N TRP A 342 -21.16 -3.03 16.34
CA TRP A 342 -19.84 -3.39 15.83
C TRP A 342 -19.14 -4.40 16.74
N LYS A 343 -19.14 -4.18 18.05
CA LYS A 343 -18.62 -5.15 19.04
C LYS A 343 -19.33 -6.50 18.96
N SER A 344 -20.63 -6.51 18.69
CA SER A 344 -21.39 -7.74 18.48
C SER A 344 -20.99 -8.45 17.18
N LEU A 345 -20.78 -7.72 16.08
CA LEU A 345 -20.28 -8.25 14.82
C LEU A 345 -18.89 -8.88 15.01
N GLU A 346 -17.97 -8.20 15.70
CA GLU A 346 -16.62 -8.70 15.97
C GLU A 346 -16.62 -9.98 16.81
N ALA A 347 -17.42 -10.02 17.88
CA ALA A 347 -17.55 -11.20 18.73
C ALA A 347 -18.10 -12.41 17.95
N ALA A 348 -19.05 -12.18 17.05
CA ALA A 348 -19.62 -13.19 16.18
C ALA A 348 -18.62 -13.68 15.13
N ALA A 349 -17.93 -12.78 14.44
CA ALA A 349 -16.86 -13.12 13.48
C ALA A 349 -15.75 -13.95 14.16
N GLN A 350 -15.34 -13.56 15.36
CA GLN A 350 -14.36 -14.33 16.14
C GLN A 350 -14.90 -15.72 16.55
N ALA A 351 -16.19 -15.84 16.86
CA ALA A 351 -16.83 -17.13 17.15
C ALA A 351 -16.84 -18.04 15.92
N LEU A 352 -17.11 -17.50 14.74
CA LEU A 352 -16.99 -18.21 13.46
C LEU A 352 -15.55 -18.64 13.18
N GLN A 353 -14.57 -17.76 13.43
CA GLN A 353 -13.16 -18.08 13.29
C GLN A 353 -12.73 -19.26 14.18
N ARG A 354 -13.23 -19.34 15.42
CA ARG A 354 -13.01 -20.49 16.31
C ARG A 354 -13.59 -21.80 15.75
N LYS A 355 -14.62 -21.72 14.91
CA LYS A 355 -15.19 -22.85 14.16
C LYS A 355 -14.46 -23.12 12.83
N LYS A 356 -13.26 -22.56 12.64
CA LYS A 356 -12.45 -22.65 11.40
C LYS A 356 -13.09 -21.97 10.20
N PHE A 357 -14.01 -21.02 10.41
CA PHE A 357 -14.57 -20.18 9.37
C PHE A 357 -13.91 -18.80 9.42
N TYR A 358 -13.03 -18.50 8.47
CA TYR A 358 -12.32 -17.22 8.45
C TYR A 358 -13.22 -16.09 7.92
N LEU A 359 -13.45 -15.09 8.77
CA LEU A 359 -14.15 -13.84 8.46
C LEU A 359 -13.43 -12.72 9.24
N ASP A 360 -12.77 -11.79 8.55
CA ASP A 360 -11.97 -10.74 9.20
C ASP A 360 -12.51 -9.34 8.92
N ILE A 361 -13.56 -9.00 9.64
CA ILE A 361 -14.23 -7.70 9.52
C ILE A 361 -13.48 -6.53 10.17
N ARG A 362 -12.43 -6.80 10.96
CA ARG A 362 -11.75 -5.77 11.77
C ARG A 362 -10.97 -4.75 10.93
N LYS A 363 -10.68 -5.09 9.67
CA LYS A 363 -10.01 -4.20 8.73
C LYS A 363 -10.91 -3.06 8.24
N TYR A 364 -12.22 -3.29 8.15
CA TYR A 364 -13.13 -2.36 7.45
C TYR A 364 -13.24 -0.96 8.05
N PRO A 365 -13.25 -0.76 9.39
CA PRO A 365 -13.27 0.60 9.93
C PRO A 365 -12.07 1.43 9.50
N ALA A 366 -10.88 0.84 9.41
CA ALA A 366 -9.69 1.55 8.95
C ALA A 366 -9.76 1.82 7.44
N SER A 367 -10.11 0.84 6.62
CA SER A 367 -10.26 1.05 5.16
C SER A 367 -11.37 2.07 4.84
N ALA A 368 -12.49 2.01 5.54
CA ALA A 368 -13.58 2.98 5.40
C ALA A 368 -13.15 4.38 5.84
N THR A 369 -12.37 4.49 6.92
CA THR A 369 -11.81 5.77 7.38
C THR A 369 -10.89 6.36 6.30
N HIS A 370 -10.02 5.54 5.71
CA HIS A 370 -9.12 5.97 4.64
C HIS A 370 -9.90 6.48 3.42
N LEU A 371 -10.87 5.68 2.93
CA LEU A 371 -11.75 6.06 1.83
C LEU A 371 -12.49 7.37 2.11
N VAL A 372 -13.11 7.52 3.27
CA VAL A 372 -13.91 8.71 3.60
C VAL A 372 -13.03 9.96 3.68
N CYS A 373 -11.79 9.84 4.15
CA CYS A 373 -10.86 10.96 4.12
C CYS A 373 -10.57 11.39 2.67
N ASN A 374 -10.35 10.42 1.78
CA ASN A 374 -10.09 10.68 0.37
C ASN A 374 -11.31 11.26 -0.36
N LEU A 375 -12.52 10.78 -0.05
CA LEU A 375 -13.77 11.36 -0.54
C LEU A 375 -13.93 12.82 -0.08
N CYS A 376 -13.73 13.09 1.21
CA CYS A 376 -13.78 14.46 1.75
C CYS A 376 -12.74 15.38 1.10
N ALA A 377 -11.52 14.89 0.84
CA ALA A 377 -10.47 15.66 0.19
C ALA A 377 -10.81 16.04 -1.26
N THR A 378 -11.53 15.17 -1.97
CA THR A 378 -11.96 15.40 -3.36
C THR A 378 -13.31 16.12 -3.50
N GLU A 379 -14.09 16.20 -2.43
CA GLU A 379 -15.40 16.86 -2.43
C GLU A 379 -15.28 18.39 -2.37
N SER A 380 -14.84 18.96 -1.25
CA SER A 380 -14.81 20.41 -1.00
C SER A 380 -13.77 20.79 0.07
N GLU A 381 -13.33 22.06 0.10
CA GLU A 381 -12.40 22.52 1.13
C GLU A 381 -13.02 22.42 2.53
N ASP A 382 -14.34 22.64 2.61
CA ASP A 382 -15.10 22.49 3.84
C ASP A 382 -15.16 21.04 4.31
N ALA A 383 -15.32 20.07 3.39
CA ALA A 383 -15.28 18.64 3.72
C ALA A 383 -13.87 18.21 4.16
N LEU A 384 -12.82 18.66 3.47
CA LEU A 384 -11.43 18.43 3.86
C LEU A 384 -11.11 19.01 5.25
N ALA A 385 -11.61 20.21 5.57
CA ALA A 385 -11.42 20.85 6.87
C ALA A 385 -12.10 20.10 8.03
N ARG A 386 -13.10 19.25 7.75
CA ARG A 386 -13.75 18.39 8.75
C ARG A 386 -12.92 17.16 9.11
N ILE A 387 -11.91 16.79 8.31
CA ILE A 387 -11.04 15.67 8.64
C ILE A 387 -10.15 16.10 9.83
N PRO A 388 -10.21 15.38 10.97
CA PRO A 388 -9.35 15.65 12.11
C PRO A 388 -7.89 15.74 11.71
N GLU A 389 -7.19 16.72 12.26
CA GLU A 389 -5.77 16.95 11.96
C GLU A 389 -4.92 15.71 12.23
N SER A 390 -5.25 14.92 13.25
CA SER A 390 -4.58 13.64 13.53
C SER A 390 -4.67 12.66 12.36
N PHE A 391 -5.83 12.53 11.70
CA PHE A 391 -5.97 11.66 10.54
C PHE A 391 -5.33 12.26 9.30
N ARG A 392 -5.47 13.56 9.06
CA ARG A 392 -4.79 14.22 7.93
C ARG A 392 -3.27 14.02 8.02
N LYS A 393 -2.69 14.26 9.20
CA LYS A 393 -1.26 14.03 9.45
C LYS A 393 -0.87 12.57 9.26
N CYS A 394 -1.71 11.61 9.65
CA CYS A 394 -1.45 10.19 9.41
C CYS A 394 -1.43 9.85 7.91
N LEU A 395 -2.42 10.32 7.15
CA LEU A 395 -2.50 10.05 5.71
C LEU A 395 -1.39 10.76 4.93
N GLU A 396 -1.09 12.00 5.30
CA GLU A 396 0.08 12.70 4.79
C GLU A 396 1.37 11.98 5.15
N ALA A 397 1.46 11.41 6.35
CA ALA A 397 2.61 10.60 6.74
C ALA A 397 2.68 9.32 5.91
N GLU A 398 1.58 8.66 5.54
CA GLU A 398 1.62 7.46 4.70
C GLU A 398 2.19 7.72 3.30
N ALA A 399 1.98 8.91 2.75
CA ALA A 399 2.65 9.34 1.52
C ALA A 399 4.15 9.66 1.69
N ARG A 400 4.57 9.87 2.95
CA ARG A 400 5.95 10.19 3.31
C ARG A 400 6.69 8.93 3.70
N TRP A 401 8.00 9.03 3.65
CA TRP A 401 8.90 7.90 3.79
C TRP A 401 9.32 7.75 5.25
N ASP A 402 9.46 6.50 5.70
CA ASP A 402 10.02 6.21 7.03
C ASP A 402 11.13 5.18 6.90
N PHE A 403 12.37 5.65 7.08
CA PHE A 403 13.57 4.84 7.22
C PHE A 403 13.79 4.48 8.68
N GLN A 404 12.82 3.81 9.31
CA GLN A 404 13.12 3.19 10.59
C GLN A 404 14.08 2.03 10.34
N LYS A 405 15.30 2.18 10.85
CA LYS A 405 16.25 1.07 11.06
C LYS A 405 15.62 0.11 12.10
N ASP A 406 14.65 -0.71 11.71
CA ASP A 406 14.24 -1.85 12.53
C ASP A 406 15.36 -2.89 12.44
N PRO A 407 16.13 -3.13 13.51
CA PRO A 407 17.23 -4.09 13.49
C PRO A 407 16.78 -5.54 13.28
N ARG A 408 15.47 -5.81 13.36
CA ARG A 408 14.85 -7.13 13.11
C ARG A 408 14.17 -7.22 11.74
N ARG A 409 13.94 -6.09 11.07
CA ARG A 409 13.36 -6.00 9.72
C ARG A 409 14.14 -4.95 8.96
N LEU A 410 15.30 -5.38 8.45
CA LEU A 410 16.29 -4.51 7.80
C LEU A 410 15.72 -3.68 6.64
N THR A 411 14.55 -4.00 6.08
CA THR A 411 13.89 -3.18 5.08
C THR A 411 12.39 -3.40 5.03
N ARG A 412 11.64 -2.38 5.40
CA ARG A 412 10.44 -2.04 4.63
C ARG A 412 10.49 -0.55 4.33
N PRO A 413 11.39 -0.09 3.44
CA PRO A 413 11.26 1.26 2.91
C PRO A 413 9.85 1.33 2.33
N ARG A 414 9.11 2.37 2.75
CA ARG A 414 7.82 2.74 2.16
C ARG A 414 7.97 2.90 0.64
N ALA A 415 6.86 2.87 -0.08
CA ALA A 415 6.83 2.77 -1.53
C ALA A 415 7.77 3.78 -2.23
N ILE A 416 8.84 3.27 -2.86
CA ILE A 416 9.71 4.08 -3.71
C ILE A 416 9.17 4.00 -5.13
N HIS A 417 8.39 5.01 -5.50
CA HIS A 417 8.07 5.26 -6.90
C HIS A 417 9.20 6.07 -7.52
N GLN A 418 9.66 5.68 -8.70
CA GLN A 418 10.82 6.33 -9.32
C GLN A 418 10.79 6.27 -10.84
N MET A 419 11.62 7.11 -11.46
CA MET A 419 12.05 7.03 -12.85
C MET A 419 13.58 7.05 -12.90
N LEU A 420 14.15 6.42 -13.91
CA LEU A 420 15.59 6.30 -14.12
C LEU A 420 16.28 5.58 -12.94
N GLY A 421 17.60 5.60 -12.89
CA GLY A 421 18.35 4.89 -11.86
C GLY A 421 18.40 3.37 -12.06
N TYR A 422 18.61 2.67 -10.95
CA TYR A 422 18.47 1.22 -10.84
C TYR A 422 17.09 0.90 -10.24
N GLY A 423 16.40 -0.09 -10.82
CA GLY A 423 15.17 -0.64 -10.24
C GLY A 423 15.42 -1.31 -8.89
N GLU A 424 14.43 -1.28 -8.02
CA GLU A 424 14.45 -2.02 -6.76
C GLU A 424 14.44 -3.53 -7.04
N SER A 425 15.39 -4.27 -6.46
CA SER A 425 15.49 -5.73 -6.61
C SER A 425 14.62 -6.41 -5.57
N VAL A 426 13.46 -6.91 -5.99
CA VAL A 426 12.64 -7.83 -5.20
C VAL A 426 13.01 -9.26 -5.58
N GLN A 427 13.13 -9.54 -6.89
CA GLN A 427 13.68 -10.77 -7.44
C GLN A 427 14.81 -10.46 -8.44
N SER A 428 14.70 -10.83 -9.72
CA SER A 428 15.76 -10.72 -10.74
C SER A 428 15.52 -9.67 -11.82
N GLY A 429 14.38 -8.98 -11.82
CA GLY A 429 13.95 -8.05 -12.86
C GLY A 429 14.96 -6.97 -13.18
N PRO A 430 15.50 -6.24 -12.18
CA PRO A 430 16.55 -5.25 -12.45
C PRO A 430 17.83 -5.83 -13.06
N LEU A 431 18.18 -7.09 -12.75
CA LEU A 431 19.34 -7.76 -13.36
C LEU A 431 19.12 -8.08 -14.83
N GLU A 432 17.90 -8.50 -15.19
CA GLU A 432 17.50 -8.80 -16.57
C GLU A 432 17.46 -7.55 -17.45
N HIS A 433 17.31 -6.38 -16.82
CA HIS A 433 17.18 -5.07 -17.46
C HIS A 433 18.32 -4.10 -17.15
N ASP A 434 19.50 -4.58 -16.72
CA ASP A 434 20.61 -3.70 -16.29
C ASP A 434 21.05 -2.69 -17.39
N SER A 435 20.95 -3.08 -18.67
CA SER A 435 21.24 -2.21 -19.82
C SER A 435 20.07 -1.34 -20.28
N ASP A 436 18.87 -1.58 -19.78
CA ASP A 436 17.68 -0.84 -20.15
C ASP A 436 17.50 0.41 -19.27
N VAL A 437 16.66 1.33 -19.73
CA VAL A 437 16.26 2.50 -18.96
C VAL A 437 15.02 2.15 -18.15
N LEU A 438 15.09 2.33 -16.82
CA LEU A 438 13.91 2.28 -15.97
C LEU A 438 13.03 3.50 -16.29
N LEU A 439 11.98 3.29 -17.08
CA LEU A 439 11.07 4.36 -17.46
C LEU A 439 10.18 4.77 -16.29
N PHE A 440 9.74 3.79 -15.50
CA PHE A 440 8.86 3.98 -14.37
C PHE A 440 8.94 2.78 -13.43
N GLN A 441 8.92 3.04 -12.14
CA GLN A 441 8.74 2.05 -11.10
C GLN A 441 7.70 2.55 -10.12
N MET A 442 6.85 1.64 -9.68
CA MET A 442 5.88 1.90 -8.64
C MET A 442 5.88 0.69 -7.69
N LYS A 443 6.22 0.94 -6.43
CA LYS A 443 6.14 -0.05 -5.37
C LYS A 443 4.73 -0.06 -4.75
N GLY A 444 4.30 -1.18 -4.18
CA GLY A 444 3.02 -1.27 -3.49
C GLY A 444 2.86 -0.15 -2.46
N ASP A 445 1.79 0.63 -2.60
CA ASP A 445 1.51 1.83 -1.81
C ASP A 445 0.08 1.78 -1.27
N VAL A 446 -0.02 1.55 0.04
CA VAL A 446 -1.30 1.48 0.75
C VAL A 446 -2.15 2.74 0.62
N GLY A 447 -1.53 3.92 0.47
CA GLY A 447 -2.27 5.16 0.33
C GLY A 447 -2.79 5.41 -1.09
N LEU A 448 -2.24 4.72 -2.09
CA LEU A 448 -2.83 4.67 -3.43
C LEU A 448 -3.86 3.55 -3.58
N GLU A 449 -3.93 2.64 -2.59
CA GLU A 449 -4.70 1.38 -2.66
C GLU A 449 -4.33 0.54 -3.90
N TRP A 450 -3.16 0.83 -4.46
CA TRP A 450 -2.57 0.13 -5.59
C TRP A 450 -1.55 -0.85 -5.02
N PHE A 451 -1.83 -2.15 -5.19
CA PHE A 451 -1.15 -3.26 -4.53
C PHE A 451 -0.96 -3.05 -3.02
N GLN A 452 -1.93 -3.53 -2.22
CA GLN A 452 -1.83 -3.47 -0.75
C GLN A 452 -0.62 -4.27 -0.20
N ASN A 453 -0.06 -5.18 -0.99
CA ASN A 453 1.20 -5.83 -0.67
C ASN A 453 2.38 -4.90 -0.99
N ILE A 454 2.90 -4.23 0.04
CA ILE A 454 4.11 -3.38 -0.02
C ILE A 454 5.39 -4.13 -0.42
N GLY A 455 5.34 -5.46 -0.53
CA GLY A 455 6.44 -6.30 -1.03
C GLY A 455 6.48 -6.46 -2.54
N CYS A 456 5.54 -5.85 -3.28
CA CYS A 456 5.52 -5.91 -4.75
C CYS A 456 6.06 -4.63 -5.40
N VAL A 457 6.66 -4.76 -6.58
CA VAL A 457 7.14 -3.65 -7.41
C VAL A 457 6.77 -3.86 -8.88
N LEU A 458 6.09 -2.88 -9.48
CA LEU A 458 5.90 -2.77 -10.93
C LEU A 458 7.06 -1.96 -11.49
N GLN A 459 7.70 -2.46 -12.55
CA GLN A 459 8.78 -1.79 -13.26
C GLN A 459 8.50 -1.79 -14.75
N LEU A 460 8.72 -0.66 -15.39
CA LEU A 460 8.59 -0.45 -16.83
C LEU A 460 9.95 -0.09 -17.38
N TRP A 461 10.45 -0.92 -18.28
CA TRP A 461 11.79 -0.85 -18.86
C TRP A 461 11.72 -0.55 -20.35
N ILE A 462 12.67 0.22 -20.87
CA ILE A 462 12.78 0.49 -22.30
C ILE A 462 14.25 0.53 -22.73
N THR A 463 14.57 -0.13 -23.84
CA THR A 463 15.92 -0.08 -24.40
C THR A 463 16.29 1.37 -24.78
N PRO A 464 17.55 1.80 -24.61
CA PRO A 464 17.99 3.15 -25.02
C PRO A 464 17.66 3.49 -26.48
N GLU A 465 17.78 2.52 -27.39
CA GLU A 465 17.51 2.71 -28.82
C GLU A 465 16.03 3.00 -29.11
N ALA A 466 15.12 2.26 -28.47
CA ALA A 466 13.68 2.49 -28.61
C ALA A 466 13.27 3.83 -27.99
N LEU A 467 13.83 4.18 -26.83
CA LEU A 467 13.57 5.46 -26.17
C LEU A 467 14.05 6.65 -27.02
N ALA A 468 15.25 6.56 -27.60
CA ALA A 468 15.77 7.59 -28.50
C ALA A 468 14.87 7.83 -29.73
N LYS A 469 14.19 6.78 -30.21
CA LYS A 469 13.20 6.83 -31.30
C LYS A 469 11.78 7.13 -30.84
N ARG A 470 11.55 7.26 -29.52
CA ARG A 470 10.23 7.45 -28.89
C ARG A 470 9.25 6.31 -29.17
N GLU A 471 9.75 5.09 -29.29
CA GLU A 471 8.95 3.88 -29.53
C GLU A 471 8.42 3.32 -28.21
N PHE A 472 7.56 4.06 -27.51
CA PHE A 472 7.04 3.65 -26.19
C PHE A 472 6.17 2.37 -26.21
N GLY A 473 5.73 1.91 -27.39
CA GLY A 473 5.15 0.58 -27.56
C GLY A 473 6.16 -0.58 -27.45
N LYS A 474 7.43 -0.30 -27.17
CA LYS A 474 8.50 -1.28 -26.88
C LYS A 474 8.85 -1.36 -25.40
N VAL A 475 8.09 -0.67 -24.54
CA VAL A 475 8.24 -0.82 -23.09
C VAL A 475 7.94 -2.27 -22.70
N ARG A 476 8.74 -2.80 -21.78
CA ARG A 476 8.54 -4.10 -21.14
C ARG A 476 8.21 -3.90 -19.69
N MET A 477 7.33 -4.74 -19.18
CA MET A 477 6.89 -4.72 -17.80
C MET A 477 7.52 -5.87 -17.01
N GLY A 478 7.85 -5.61 -15.75
CA GLY A 478 8.06 -6.64 -14.73
C GLY A 478 7.24 -6.31 -13.49
N LEU A 479 6.52 -7.30 -12.95
CA LEU A 479 5.91 -7.23 -11.62
C LEU A 479 6.55 -8.30 -10.74
N GLU A 480 7.24 -7.88 -9.70
CA GLU A 480 7.89 -8.79 -8.75
C GLU A 480 7.28 -8.62 -7.36
N CYS A 481 7.15 -9.72 -6.61
CA CYS A 481 6.63 -9.74 -5.25
C CYS A 481 7.46 -10.67 -4.35
N ASP A 482 7.63 -10.26 -3.08
CA ASP A 482 8.24 -11.07 -1.99
C ASP A 482 7.41 -12.28 -1.54
#